data_AF-A0A1B9ELW0-F1
#
_entry.id   AF-A0A1B9ELW0-F1
#
_cell.length_a   1.000
_cell.length_b   1.000
_cell.length_c   1.000
_cell.angle_alpha   90.00
_cell.angle_beta   90.00
_cell.angle_gamma   90.00
#
_symmetry.space_group_name_H-M   'P 1'
#
loop_
_entity.id
_entity.type
_entity.pdbx_description
1 polymer ?
#
loop_
_entity_poly.entity_id
_entity_poly.type
_entity_poly.pdbx_seq_one_letter_code
_entity_poly.pdbx_strand_id
1 'polypeptide(L)'
;MRSFPSPWTNVYGLARTLLALATSGTLLWSGSDTLFRPSAGRDDIVGCDGLRSVGLFCHVPEQRLDVARLVCVAVLLVVASGWRPRWTALPHLWITYSVWANIAIPDGGDQIACNLAVLLALAALGDPRRWHWDDPPEERTGSVRSQVTAFACCSALFMAQLQMSFLYFQACVAKLPHTEWADGTAMWYWTNNLAFGAPGWLQPVVDLVVRQPLGVAALTWVPLFIELGLALALLLPRRYRLYLLVAGFVFHFSIALMMGLWSFAFAMWAGLVLLCLPLGAHLRAGPGPRAQGLTQPERRPAPAAAVR
;
A
#
# COMPACT_ATOMS: atom_id res chain seq x y z
N MET A 1 -22.19 -23.19 7.91
CA MET A 1 -20.84 -22.85 7.39
C MET A 1 -20.62 -21.37 7.63
N ARG A 2 -19.52 -20.95 8.25
CA ARG A 2 -19.22 -19.52 8.44
C ARG A 2 -18.99 -18.90 7.06
N SER A 3 -19.73 -17.86 6.71
CA SER A 3 -19.46 -17.08 5.49
C SER A 3 -18.09 -16.42 5.63
N PHE A 4 -17.28 -16.53 4.58
CA PHE A 4 -16.03 -15.77 4.51
C PHE A 4 -16.36 -14.28 4.40
N PRO A 5 -15.57 -13.38 5.02
CA PRO A 5 -15.75 -11.95 4.80
C PRO A 5 -15.59 -11.65 3.30
N SER A 6 -16.35 -10.69 2.77
CA SER A 6 -16.21 -10.27 1.38
C SER A 6 -14.79 -9.70 1.14
N PRO A 7 -14.01 -10.23 0.18
CA PRO A 7 -12.70 -9.69 -0.15
C PRO A 7 -12.80 -8.36 -0.92
N TRP A 8 -13.92 -8.10 -1.58
CA TRP A 8 -14.12 -6.95 -2.46
C TRP A 8 -14.76 -5.79 -1.71
N THR A 9 -13.93 -5.07 -0.96
CA THR A 9 -14.33 -3.87 -0.23
C THR A 9 -13.66 -2.63 -0.80
N ASN A 10 -14.07 -1.45 -0.32
CA ASN A 10 -13.41 -0.19 -0.65
C ASN A 10 -12.09 0.03 0.11
N VAL A 11 -11.79 -0.77 1.15
CA VAL A 11 -10.47 -0.79 1.80
C VAL A 11 -9.43 -1.42 0.87
N TYR A 12 -9.77 -2.59 0.30
CA TYR A 12 -8.99 -3.18 -0.78
C TYR A 12 -8.87 -2.21 -1.97
N GLY A 13 -9.98 -1.54 -2.32
CA GLY A 13 -10.00 -0.53 -3.36
C GLY A 13 -9.01 0.61 -3.12
N LEU A 14 -9.02 1.19 -1.92
CA LEU A 14 -8.09 2.24 -1.50
C LEU A 14 -6.63 1.79 -1.61
N ALA A 15 -6.31 0.57 -1.16
CA ALA A 15 -4.95 0.04 -1.30
C ALA A 15 -4.53 -0.04 -2.77
N ARG A 16 -5.42 -0.52 -3.65
CA ARG A 16 -5.17 -0.55 -5.11
C ARG A 16 -4.98 0.85 -5.69
N THR A 17 -5.74 1.84 -5.24
CA THR A 17 -5.59 3.24 -5.66
C THR A 17 -4.24 3.80 -5.25
N LEU A 18 -3.86 3.64 -3.98
CA LEU A 18 -2.58 4.14 -3.46
C LEU A 18 -1.39 3.51 -4.20
N LEU A 19 -1.46 2.22 -4.51
CA LEU A 19 -0.41 1.51 -5.24
C LEU A 19 -0.26 1.97 -6.69
N ALA A 20 -1.39 2.20 -7.37
CA ALA A 20 -1.40 2.75 -8.72
C ALA A 20 -0.86 4.19 -8.73
N LEU A 21 -1.21 4.99 -7.72
CA LEU A 21 -0.68 6.34 -7.54
C LEU A 21 0.83 6.33 -7.28
N ALA A 22 1.34 5.40 -6.47
CA ALA A 22 2.77 5.21 -6.23
C ALA A 22 3.54 5.03 -7.55
N THR A 23 3.12 4.04 -8.35
CA THR A 23 3.76 3.73 -9.65
C THR A 23 3.59 4.89 -10.63
N SER A 24 2.41 5.52 -10.67
CA SER A 24 2.16 6.66 -11.56
C SER A 24 3.01 7.86 -11.19
N GLY A 25 3.29 8.04 -9.89
CA GLY A 25 4.13 9.12 -9.39
C GLY A 25 5.58 8.96 -9.85
N THR A 26 6.14 7.75 -9.76
CA THR A 26 7.46 7.44 -10.32
C THR A 26 7.53 7.84 -11.80
N LEU A 27 6.52 7.46 -12.60
CA LEU A 27 6.50 7.74 -14.04
C LEU A 27 6.19 9.20 -14.40
N LEU A 28 5.39 9.91 -13.60
CA LEU A 28 5.01 11.30 -13.85
C LEU A 28 6.13 12.28 -13.50
N TRP A 29 6.77 12.07 -12.35
CA TRP A 29 7.75 13.00 -11.80
C TRP A 29 9.20 12.64 -12.12
N SER A 30 9.44 11.55 -12.85
CA SER A 30 10.77 11.17 -13.33
C SER A 30 10.82 11.23 -14.86
N GLY A 31 11.79 11.99 -15.39
CA GLY A 31 12.07 12.07 -16.83
C GLY A 31 12.45 10.71 -17.43
N SER A 32 12.12 10.49 -18.71
CA SER A 32 12.50 9.28 -19.43
C SER A 32 14.02 9.09 -19.45
N ASP A 33 14.80 10.17 -19.56
CA ASP A 33 16.28 10.15 -19.49
C ASP A 33 16.83 9.74 -18.12
N THR A 34 16.02 9.86 -17.05
CA THR A 34 16.38 9.40 -15.71
C THR A 34 15.97 7.94 -15.50
N LEU A 35 14.78 7.57 -15.99
CA LEU A 35 14.23 6.23 -15.83
C LEU A 35 14.91 5.20 -16.74
N PHE A 36 15.28 5.59 -17.95
CA PHE A 36 15.86 4.73 -18.98
C PHE A 36 17.25 5.26 -19.35
N ARG A 37 18.23 4.87 -18.54
CA ARG A 37 19.63 5.26 -18.72
C ARG A 37 20.54 4.08 -18.44
N PRO A 38 21.77 4.08 -18.97
CA PRO A 38 22.76 3.08 -18.62
C PRO A 38 22.99 3.09 -17.10
N SER A 39 22.94 1.91 -16.50
CA SER A 39 23.23 1.68 -15.08
C SER A 39 24.61 1.03 -14.93
N ALA A 40 25.28 1.20 -13.79
CA ALA A 40 26.63 0.66 -13.58
C ALA A 40 26.72 -0.83 -13.96
N GLY A 41 27.55 -1.16 -14.96
CA GLY A 41 27.72 -2.52 -15.48
C GLY A 41 26.79 -2.93 -16.62
N ARG A 42 26.01 -2.00 -17.20
CA ARG A 42 25.21 -2.22 -18.42
C ARG A 42 25.24 -1.01 -19.34
N ASP A 43 25.40 -1.27 -20.63
CA ASP A 43 25.31 -0.25 -21.68
C ASP A 43 23.85 -0.02 -22.13
N ASP A 44 22.97 -1.00 -21.90
CA ASP A 44 21.55 -0.92 -22.27
C ASP A 44 20.78 0.08 -21.41
N ILE A 45 19.96 0.92 -22.05
CA ILE A 45 19.12 1.92 -21.37
C ILE A 45 17.85 1.33 -20.74
N VAL A 46 17.45 0.12 -21.17
CA VAL A 46 16.34 -0.66 -20.60
C VAL A 46 16.85 -2.06 -20.24
N GLY A 47 16.67 -2.47 -18.98
CA GLY A 47 17.06 -3.81 -18.55
C GLY A 47 16.12 -4.90 -19.07
N CYS A 48 16.50 -5.57 -20.16
CA CYS A 48 15.66 -6.56 -20.86
C CYS A 48 16.18 -8.01 -20.82
N ASP A 49 17.01 -8.33 -19.83
CA ASP A 49 17.59 -9.66 -19.66
C ASP A 49 16.66 -10.64 -18.91
N GLY A 50 16.66 -11.90 -19.33
CA GLY A 50 15.94 -12.98 -18.67
C GLY A 50 14.45 -12.68 -18.49
N LEU A 51 13.96 -12.74 -17.25
CA LEU A 51 12.56 -12.46 -16.92
C LEU A 51 12.16 -10.99 -17.16
N ARG A 52 13.12 -10.04 -17.12
CA ARG A 52 12.83 -8.61 -17.30
C ARG A 52 12.37 -8.28 -18.72
N SER A 53 12.70 -9.13 -19.70
CA SER A 53 12.26 -9.03 -21.09
C SER A 53 10.74 -9.00 -21.27
N VAL A 54 9.98 -9.52 -20.31
CA VAL A 54 8.51 -9.51 -20.30
C VAL A 54 7.93 -8.12 -20.02
N GLY A 55 8.75 -7.21 -19.48
CA GLY A 55 8.32 -5.87 -19.16
C GLY A 55 7.98 -5.04 -20.40
N LEU A 56 6.96 -4.20 -20.27
CA LEU A 56 6.39 -3.38 -21.35
C LEU A 56 7.45 -2.56 -22.07
N PHE A 57 8.41 -1.98 -21.35
CA PHE A 57 9.42 -1.09 -21.92
C PHE A 57 10.44 -1.82 -22.81
N CYS A 58 10.54 -3.14 -22.70
CA CYS A 58 11.37 -3.97 -23.59
C CYS A 58 10.72 -4.23 -24.97
N HIS A 59 9.43 -3.93 -25.11
CA HIS A 59 8.69 -4.13 -26.36
C HIS A 59 8.38 -2.81 -27.09
N VAL A 60 8.89 -1.69 -26.56
CA VAL A 60 8.70 -0.36 -27.14
C VAL A 60 10.03 0.14 -27.69
N PRO A 61 10.08 0.66 -28.93
CA PRO A 61 11.30 1.29 -29.45
C PRO A 61 11.75 2.45 -28.56
N GLU A 62 13.06 2.62 -28.40
CA GLU A 62 13.66 3.62 -27.51
C GLU A 62 13.11 5.05 -27.75
N GLN A 63 12.87 5.42 -29.01
CA GLN A 63 12.36 6.74 -29.40
C GLN A 63 10.92 6.99 -28.93
N ARG A 64 10.21 5.95 -28.46
CA ARG A 64 8.82 6.01 -28.00
C ARG A 64 8.67 5.72 -26.50
N LEU A 65 9.77 5.59 -25.75
CA LEU A 65 9.72 5.32 -24.30
C LEU A 65 8.95 6.41 -23.54
N ASP A 66 9.10 7.68 -23.94
CA ASP A 66 8.37 8.78 -23.31
C ASP A 66 6.84 8.68 -23.51
N VAL A 67 6.42 8.30 -24.73
CA VAL A 67 5.02 8.06 -25.05
C VAL A 67 4.49 6.86 -24.27
N ALA A 68 5.25 5.75 -24.22
CA ALA A 68 4.86 4.57 -23.45
C ALA A 68 4.74 4.89 -21.95
N ARG A 69 5.66 5.67 -21.38
CA ARG A 69 5.60 6.17 -20.01
C ARG A 69 4.30 6.93 -19.75
N LEU A 70 3.94 7.88 -20.61
CA LEU A 70 2.70 8.66 -20.46
C LEU A 70 1.43 7.82 -20.63
N VAL A 71 1.45 6.83 -21.54
CA VAL A 71 0.34 5.86 -21.67
C VAL A 71 0.20 5.02 -20.39
N CYS A 72 1.30 4.53 -19.83
CA CYS A 72 1.31 3.82 -18.54
C CYS A 72 0.70 4.67 -17.42
N VAL A 73 1.07 5.95 -17.34
CA VAL A 73 0.46 6.90 -16.39
C VAL A 73 -1.05 6.98 -16.59
N ALA A 74 -1.53 7.20 -17.82
CA ALA A 74 -2.96 7.30 -18.09
C ALA A 74 -3.71 6.04 -17.66
N VAL A 75 -3.16 4.85 -17.95
CA VAL A 75 -3.75 3.58 -17.50
C VAL A 75 -3.75 3.46 -15.98
N LEU A 76 -2.67 3.83 -15.30
CA LEU A 76 -2.58 3.81 -13.83
C LEU A 76 -3.56 4.79 -13.18
N LEU A 77 -3.83 5.96 -13.78
CA LEU A 77 -4.85 6.88 -13.30
C LEU A 77 -6.26 6.28 -13.43
N VAL A 78 -6.53 5.54 -14.51
CA VAL A 78 -7.78 4.76 -14.64
C VAL A 78 -7.86 3.67 -13.56
N VAL A 79 -6.77 2.96 -13.28
CA VAL A 79 -6.70 1.99 -12.17
C VAL A 79 -6.98 2.68 -10.84
N ALA A 80 -6.35 3.83 -10.60
CA ALA A 80 -6.47 4.61 -9.36
C ALA A 80 -7.89 5.13 -9.12
N SER A 81 -8.61 5.49 -10.19
CA SER A 81 -10.03 5.86 -10.11
C SER A 81 -10.94 4.74 -9.61
N GLY A 82 -10.48 3.49 -9.70
CA GLY A 82 -11.26 2.33 -9.30
C GLY A 82 -12.10 1.69 -10.38
N TRP A 83 -11.98 2.17 -11.61
CA TRP A 83 -12.75 1.68 -12.73
C TRP A 83 -12.43 0.19 -13.00
N ARG A 84 -13.50 -0.61 -13.05
CA ARG A 84 -13.53 -2.01 -13.49
C ARG A 84 -12.32 -2.81 -13.00
N PRO A 85 -12.21 -3.08 -11.68
CA PRO A 85 -10.99 -3.64 -11.09
C PRO A 85 -10.51 -4.93 -11.75
N ARG A 86 -11.43 -5.80 -12.18
CA ARG A 86 -11.13 -7.03 -12.93
C ARG A 86 -10.43 -6.79 -14.25
N TRP A 87 -10.84 -5.79 -15.01
CA TRP A 87 -10.26 -5.49 -16.32
C TRP A 87 -8.95 -4.72 -16.20
N THR A 88 -8.83 -3.89 -15.17
CA THR A 88 -7.60 -3.14 -14.90
C THR A 88 -6.57 -3.95 -14.10
N ALA A 89 -6.89 -5.19 -13.68
CA ALA A 89 -6.04 -6.05 -12.85
C ALA A 89 -4.68 -6.34 -13.49
N LEU A 90 -4.70 -6.92 -14.69
CA LEU A 90 -3.48 -7.29 -15.43
C LEU A 90 -2.72 -6.07 -15.94
N PRO A 91 -3.37 -5.02 -16.50
CA PRO A 91 -2.68 -3.78 -16.84
C PRO A 91 -1.95 -3.15 -15.65
N HIS A 92 -2.57 -3.08 -14.47
CA HIS A 92 -1.92 -2.57 -13.26
C HIS A 92 -0.68 -3.39 -12.90
N LEU A 93 -0.82 -4.71 -12.80
CA LEU A 93 0.29 -5.60 -12.48
C LEU A 93 1.42 -5.49 -13.50
N TRP A 94 1.11 -5.53 -14.79
CA TRP A 94 2.12 -5.53 -15.85
C TRP A 94 2.90 -4.22 -15.88
N ILE A 95 2.21 -3.07 -15.76
CA ILE A 95 2.88 -1.78 -15.69
C ILE A 95 3.77 -1.70 -14.45
N THR A 96 3.25 -2.02 -13.26
CA THR A 96 4.04 -1.96 -12.01
C THR A 96 5.25 -2.90 -12.04
N TYR A 97 5.09 -4.12 -12.59
CA TYR A 97 6.21 -5.03 -12.83
C TYR A 97 7.24 -4.43 -13.80
N SER A 98 6.79 -3.83 -14.90
CA SER A 98 7.67 -3.22 -15.91
C SER A 98 8.47 -2.07 -15.33
N VAL A 99 7.87 -1.25 -14.47
CA VAL A 99 8.58 -0.20 -13.74
C VAL A 99 9.67 -0.80 -12.87
N TRP A 100 9.33 -1.75 -11.99
CA TRP A 100 10.31 -2.40 -11.12
C TRP A 100 11.43 -3.13 -11.88
N ALA A 101 11.10 -3.77 -13.00
CA ALA A 101 12.03 -4.63 -13.74
C ALA A 101 12.93 -3.87 -14.72
N ASN A 102 12.44 -2.81 -15.36
CA ASN A 102 13.09 -2.22 -16.54
C ASN A 102 13.75 -0.85 -16.31
N ILE A 103 13.34 -0.08 -15.29
CA ILE A 103 13.97 1.22 -15.03
C ILE A 103 15.38 1.04 -14.48
N ALA A 104 16.24 2.05 -14.67
CA ALA A 104 17.66 1.96 -14.36
C ALA A 104 17.97 1.80 -12.87
N ILE A 105 17.21 2.49 -12.01
CA ILE A 105 17.44 2.51 -10.56
C ILE A 105 16.08 2.36 -9.85
N PRO A 106 15.52 1.13 -9.80
CA PRO A 106 14.32 0.89 -9.03
C PRO A 106 14.61 1.01 -7.53
N ASP A 107 13.69 1.62 -6.80
CA ASP A 107 13.79 1.73 -5.35
C ASP A 107 13.04 0.59 -4.63
N GLY A 108 13.12 0.58 -3.29
CA GLY A 108 12.39 -0.41 -2.49
C GLY A 108 10.86 -0.28 -2.62
N GLY A 109 10.35 0.93 -2.88
CA GLY A 109 8.94 1.21 -3.09
C GLY A 109 8.40 0.57 -4.36
N ASP A 110 9.15 0.62 -5.46
CA ASP A 110 8.79 -0.05 -6.72
C ASP A 110 8.71 -1.57 -6.54
N GLN A 111 9.65 -2.16 -5.79
CA GLN A 111 9.62 -3.59 -5.45
C GLN A 111 8.40 -3.96 -4.60
N ILE A 112 8.11 -3.16 -3.58
CA ILE A 112 6.94 -3.36 -2.72
C ILE A 112 5.66 -3.24 -3.53
N ALA A 113 5.60 -2.25 -4.42
CA ALA A 113 4.48 -2.05 -5.32
C ALA A 113 4.25 -3.27 -6.22
N CYS A 114 5.30 -3.83 -6.82
CA CYS A 114 5.20 -5.03 -7.62
C CYS A 114 4.70 -6.24 -6.81
N ASN A 115 5.27 -6.48 -5.63
CA ASN A 115 4.87 -7.59 -4.75
C ASN A 115 3.39 -7.49 -4.36
N LEU A 116 2.93 -6.31 -3.96
CA LEU A 116 1.53 -6.07 -3.62
C LEU A 116 0.62 -6.15 -4.85
N ALA A 117 1.06 -5.66 -6.02
CA ALA A 117 0.28 -5.70 -7.25
C ALA A 117 -0.02 -7.14 -7.68
N VAL A 118 0.92 -8.08 -7.50
CA VAL A 118 0.69 -9.52 -7.75
C VAL A 118 -0.47 -10.03 -6.90
N LEU A 119 -0.41 -9.79 -5.58
CA LEU A 119 -1.42 -10.28 -4.63
C LEU A 119 -2.77 -9.60 -4.84
N LEU A 120 -2.78 -8.29 -5.10
CA LEU A 120 -3.99 -7.53 -5.37
C LEU A 120 -4.61 -7.87 -6.73
N ALA A 121 -3.82 -8.31 -7.72
CA ALA A 121 -4.32 -8.78 -9.01
C ALA A 121 -5.15 -10.05 -8.85
N LEU A 122 -4.73 -10.99 -8.00
CA LEU A 122 -5.51 -12.20 -7.68
C LEU A 122 -6.88 -11.85 -7.11
N ALA A 123 -6.95 -10.88 -6.20
CA ALA A 123 -8.22 -10.37 -5.68
C ALA A 123 -9.03 -9.59 -6.74
N ALA A 124 -8.36 -8.77 -7.55
CA ALA A 124 -8.97 -7.92 -8.57
C ALA A 124 -9.68 -8.71 -9.67
N LEU A 125 -9.06 -9.79 -10.13
CA LEU A 125 -9.59 -10.64 -11.19
C LEU A 125 -10.95 -11.25 -10.82
N GLY A 126 -11.18 -11.46 -9.52
CA GLY A 126 -12.45 -11.92 -8.97
C GLY A 126 -13.48 -10.80 -8.78
N ASP A 127 -13.11 -9.53 -8.82
CA ASP A 127 -13.96 -8.39 -8.46
C ASP A 127 -14.95 -8.03 -9.60
N PRO A 128 -16.25 -8.30 -9.45
CA PRO A 128 -17.21 -8.07 -10.52
C PRO A 128 -17.68 -6.61 -10.62
N ARG A 129 -17.29 -5.75 -9.67
CA ARG A 129 -17.83 -4.39 -9.54
C ARG A 129 -17.47 -3.50 -10.73
N ARG A 130 -18.30 -2.47 -10.97
CA ARG A 130 -17.99 -1.43 -11.95
C ARG A 130 -16.96 -0.47 -11.39
N TRP A 131 -17.09 -0.10 -10.13
CA TRP A 131 -16.11 0.68 -9.38
C TRP A 131 -15.78 -0.05 -8.08
N HIS A 132 -14.52 -0.11 -7.67
CA HIS A 132 -14.19 -0.68 -6.35
C HIS A 132 -14.70 0.14 -5.15
N TRP A 133 -15.30 1.31 -5.43
CA TRP A 133 -16.00 2.19 -4.49
C TRP A 133 -17.47 1.82 -4.32
N ASP A 134 -18.04 1.08 -5.28
CA ASP A 134 -19.41 0.59 -5.21
C ASP A 134 -19.55 -0.37 -4.01
N ASP A 135 -20.79 -0.50 -3.55
CA ASP A 135 -21.16 -1.46 -2.53
C ASP A 135 -20.63 -2.87 -2.86
N PRO A 136 -20.26 -3.66 -1.84
CA PRO A 136 -19.80 -5.01 -2.05
C PRO A 136 -20.83 -5.77 -2.89
N PRO A 137 -20.40 -6.65 -3.80
CA PRO A 137 -21.33 -7.45 -4.59
C PRO A 137 -22.28 -8.16 -3.64
N GLU A 138 -23.58 -8.11 -3.93
CA GLU A 138 -24.57 -8.94 -3.23
C GLU A 138 -24.01 -10.37 -3.18
N GLU A 139 -24.00 -11.00 -2.00
CA GLU A 139 -23.48 -12.36 -1.85
C GLU A 139 -24.11 -13.21 -2.95
N ARG A 140 -23.31 -13.67 -3.91
CA ARG A 140 -23.74 -14.68 -4.88
C ARG A 140 -23.93 -15.97 -4.09
N THR A 141 -25.05 -16.05 -3.38
CA THR A 141 -25.43 -17.11 -2.49
C THR A 141 -25.51 -18.39 -3.31
N GLY A 142 -24.73 -19.40 -2.93
CA GLY A 142 -25.02 -20.80 -3.25
C GLY A 142 -24.10 -21.56 -4.21
N SER A 143 -23.24 -20.93 -5.03
CA SER A 143 -22.34 -21.73 -5.91
C SER A 143 -20.97 -22.01 -5.28
N VAL A 144 -20.50 -23.26 -5.40
CA VAL A 144 -19.14 -23.68 -4.96
C VAL A 144 -18.05 -22.81 -5.60
N ARG A 145 -18.21 -22.46 -6.88
CA ARG A 145 -17.28 -21.60 -7.61
C ARG A 145 -17.14 -20.21 -6.98
N SER A 146 -18.25 -19.65 -6.49
CA SER A 146 -18.25 -18.35 -5.79
C SER A 146 -17.44 -18.43 -4.48
N GLN A 147 -17.62 -19.51 -3.72
CA GLN A 147 -16.90 -19.72 -2.45
C GLN A 147 -15.41 -19.93 -2.65
N VAL A 148 -15.00 -20.74 -3.65
CA VAL A 148 -13.58 -20.96 -3.99
C VAL A 148 -12.92 -19.64 -4.43
N THR A 149 -13.62 -18.83 -5.22
CA THR A 149 -13.10 -17.53 -5.66
C THR A 149 -12.92 -16.58 -4.47
N ALA A 150 -13.92 -16.49 -3.59
CA ALA A 150 -13.84 -15.65 -2.39
C ALA A 150 -12.71 -16.11 -1.47
N PHE A 151 -12.54 -17.42 -1.26
CA PHE A 151 -11.44 -17.98 -0.49
C PHE A 151 -10.08 -17.60 -1.08
N ALA A 152 -9.87 -17.83 -2.38
CA ALA A 152 -8.61 -17.47 -3.04
C ALA A 152 -8.29 -15.98 -2.93
N CYS A 153 -9.28 -15.11 -3.11
CA CYS A 153 -9.12 -13.66 -2.96
C CYS A 153 -8.77 -13.28 -1.51
N CYS A 154 -9.48 -13.83 -0.52
CA CYS A 154 -9.18 -13.63 0.90
C CYS A 154 -7.78 -14.12 1.27
N SER A 155 -7.35 -15.28 0.76
CA SER A 155 -6.01 -15.81 0.95
C SER A 155 -4.94 -14.89 0.36
N ALA A 156 -5.17 -14.33 -0.82
CA ALA A 156 -4.24 -13.37 -1.43
C ALA A 156 -4.11 -12.08 -0.60
N LEU A 157 -5.23 -11.55 -0.09
CA LEU A 157 -5.22 -10.37 0.79
C LEU A 157 -4.55 -10.66 2.13
N PHE A 158 -4.78 -11.84 2.71
CA PHE A 158 -4.09 -12.27 3.92
C PHE A 158 -2.58 -12.44 3.68
N MET A 159 -2.18 -12.97 2.52
CA MET A 159 -0.76 -13.04 2.15
C MET A 159 -0.15 -11.65 2.04
N ALA A 160 -0.88 -10.65 1.53
CA ALA A 160 -0.41 -9.26 1.49
C ALA A 160 -0.23 -8.70 2.91
N GLN A 161 -1.14 -9.00 3.83
CA GLN A 161 -0.98 -8.66 5.24
C GLN A 161 0.26 -9.29 5.85
N LEU A 162 0.48 -10.59 5.63
CA LEU A 162 1.66 -11.30 6.14
C LEU A 162 2.96 -10.74 5.56
N GLN A 163 2.99 -10.48 4.26
CA GLN A 163 4.13 -9.89 3.56
C GLN A 163 4.47 -8.51 4.14
N MET A 164 3.49 -7.65 4.40
CA MET A 164 3.73 -6.35 5.04
C MET A 164 4.19 -6.48 6.49
N SER A 165 3.64 -7.42 7.25
CA SER A 165 4.09 -7.74 8.61
C SER A 165 5.58 -8.13 8.62
N PHE A 166 5.97 -9.02 7.71
CA PHE A 166 7.36 -9.48 7.57
C PHE A 166 8.28 -8.39 7.04
N LEU A 167 7.82 -7.54 6.12
CA LEU A 167 8.57 -6.40 5.63
C LEU A 167 8.95 -5.46 6.77
N TYR A 168 8.01 -5.08 7.64
CA TYR A 168 8.31 -4.22 8.77
C TYR A 168 9.23 -4.91 9.79
N PHE A 169 9.08 -6.22 9.99
CA PHE A 169 10.00 -7.00 10.82
C PHE A 169 11.44 -6.92 10.28
N GLN A 170 11.61 -7.19 8.99
CA GLN A 170 12.92 -7.15 8.33
C GLN A 170 13.50 -5.73 8.35
N ALA A 171 12.69 -4.72 8.08
CA ALA A 171 13.12 -3.32 8.11
C ALA A 171 13.63 -2.89 9.50
N CYS A 172 12.98 -3.35 10.57
CA CYS A 172 13.42 -3.09 11.94
C CYS A 172 14.71 -3.88 12.26
N VAL A 173 14.72 -5.19 12.02
CA VAL A 173 15.83 -6.06 12.44
C VAL A 173 17.10 -5.79 11.65
N ALA A 174 17.00 -5.46 10.35
CA ALA A 174 18.16 -5.18 9.51
C ALA A 174 18.97 -3.95 9.97
N LYS A 175 18.37 -3.05 10.76
CA LYS A 175 19.04 -1.86 11.30
C LYS A 175 19.87 -2.15 12.56
N LEU A 176 19.44 -3.12 13.37
CA LEU A 176 20.03 -3.39 14.69
C LEU A 176 21.52 -3.79 14.70
N PRO A 177 22.08 -4.47 13.68
CA PRO A 177 23.50 -4.80 13.65
C PRO A 177 24.43 -3.60 13.42
N HIS A 178 23.91 -2.46 12.98
CA HIS A 178 24.72 -1.29 12.61
C HIS A 178 24.92 -0.36 13.82
N THR A 179 26.17 0.06 14.03
CA THR A 179 26.60 0.84 15.21
C THR A 179 25.86 2.14 15.38
N GLU A 180 25.55 2.82 14.28
CA GLU A 180 24.88 4.12 14.24
C GLU A 180 23.42 4.03 14.71
N TRP A 181 22.79 2.86 14.56
CA TRP A 181 21.44 2.62 15.08
C TRP A 181 21.49 2.29 16.57
N ALA A 182 22.53 1.58 17.02
CA ALA A 182 22.72 1.22 18.42
C ALA A 182 23.06 2.43 19.30
N ASP A 183 23.89 3.36 18.81
CA ASP A 183 24.29 4.57 19.52
C ASP A 183 23.32 5.76 19.34
N GLY A 184 22.28 5.61 18.49
CA GLY A 184 21.23 6.60 18.29
C GLY A 184 21.58 7.70 17.27
N THR A 185 22.69 7.60 16.56
CA THR A 185 23.19 8.64 15.65
C THR A 185 22.80 8.46 14.18
N ALA A 186 22.18 7.33 13.78
CA ALA A 186 21.89 6.99 12.39
C ALA A 186 21.20 8.12 11.61
N MET A 187 20.21 8.79 12.22
CA MET A 187 19.50 9.86 11.52
C MET A 187 20.32 11.13 11.32
N TRP A 188 21.40 11.34 12.05
CA TRP A 188 22.37 12.39 11.72
C TRP A 188 23.02 12.11 10.36
N TYR A 189 23.44 10.87 10.11
CA TYR A 189 24.07 10.48 8.84
C TYR A 189 23.09 10.52 7.67
N TRP A 190 21.88 9.98 7.85
CA TRP A 190 20.88 9.95 6.77
C TRP A 190 20.39 11.34 6.38
N THR A 191 20.18 12.24 7.35
CA THR A 191 19.74 13.61 7.05
C THR A 191 20.79 14.45 6.33
N ASN A 192 22.08 14.08 6.44
CA ASN A 192 23.20 14.72 5.76
C ASN A 192 23.70 13.92 4.53
N ASN A 193 22.98 12.87 4.13
CA ASN A 193 23.34 12.07 2.97
C ASN A 193 23.13 12.85 1.68
N LEU A 194 24.05 12.73 0.71
CA LEU A 194 23.96 13.46 -0.56
C LEU A 194 22.78 13.03 -1.43
N ALA A 195 22.33 11.78 -1.34
CA ALA A 195 21.26 11.23 -2.16
C ALA A 195 19.88 11.29 -1.49
N PHE A 196 19.83 11.08 -0.17
CA PHE A 196 18.58 10.94 0.59
C PHE A 196 18.44 11.91 1.78
N GLY A 197 19.32 12.91 1.87
CA GLY A 197 19.27 13.92 2.91
C GLY A 197 18.08 14.86 2.79
N ALA A 198 17.88 15.68 3.83
CA ALA A 198 16.77 16.63 3.83
C ALA A 198 16.89 17.66 2.69
N PRO A 199 15.78 18.01 2.01
CA PRO A 199 15.83 19.01 0.96
C PRO A 199 16.20 20.37 1.57
N GLY A 200 16.88 21.22 0.79
CA GLY A 200 17.47 22.47 1.32
C GLY A 200 16.48 23.41 2.02
N TRP A 201 15.19 23.40 1.65
CA TRP A 201 14.16 24.19 2.32
C TRP A 201 13.76 23.63 3.70
N LEU A 202 13.93 22.33 3.93
CA LEU A 202 13.63 21.64 5.19
C LEU A 202 14.87 21.48 6.08
N GLN A 203 16.07 21.55 5.50
CA GLN A 203 17.35 21.39 6.18
C GLN A 203 17.47 22.25 7.45
N PRO A 204 17.11 23.56 7.48
CA PRO A 204 17.26 24.36 8.70
C PRO A 204 16.44 23.85 9.89
N VAL A 205 15.26 23.28 9.62
CA VAL A 205 14.38 22.70 10.65
C VAL A 205 14.94 21.36 11.12
N VAL A 206 15.39 20.53 10.18
CA VAL A 206 16.00 19.22 10.49
C VAL A 206 17.27 19.40 11.31
N ASP A 207 18.11 20.36 10.95
CA ASP A 207 19.33 20.73 11.68
C ASP A 207 19.04 21.12 13.13
N LEU A 208 17.95 21.85 13.40
CA LEU A 208 17.57 22.22 14.77
C LEU A 208 17.28 20.98 15.63
N VAL A 209 16.69 19.94 15.04
CA VAL A 209 16.37 18.68 15.72
C VAL A 209 17.61 17.80 15.87
N VAL A 210 18.36 17.62 14.79
CA VAL A 210 19.49 16.68 14.72
C VAL A 210 20.72 17.17 15.52
N ARG A 211 20.85 18.48 15.76
CA ARG A 211 21.88 19.03 16.66
C ARG A 211 21.61 18.78 18.14
N GLN A 212 20.38 18.43 18.51
CA GLN A 212 20.03 18.09 19.89
C GLN A 212 20.17 16.58 20.10
N PRO A 213 20.91 16.09 21.12
CA PRO A 213 21.10 14.65 21.34
C PRO A 213 19.79 13.86 21.46
N LEU A 214 18.80 14.42 22.16
CA LEU A 214 17.48 13.80 22.28
C LEU A 214 16.70 13.82 20.96
N GLY A 215 16.88 14.85 20.13
CA GLY A 215 16.21 14.97 18.84
C GLY A 215 16.71 13.93 17.84
N VAL A 216 18.03 13.80 17.67
CA VAL A 216 18.61 12.76 16.81
C VAL A 216 18.29 11.35 17.32
N ALA A 217 18.38 11.11 18.62
CA ALA A 217 18.04 9.80 19.19
C ALA A 217 16.56 9.45 18.98
N ALA A 218 15.65 10.42 19.15
CA ALA A 218 14.23 10.22 18.87
C ALA A 218 13.98 9.89 17.39
N LEU A 219 14.59 10.64 16.46
CA LEU A 219 14.50 10.35 15.03
C LEU A 219 15.06 8.97 14.68
N THR A 220 16.09 8.49 15.39
CA THR A 220 16.69 7.16 15.16
C THR A 220 15.84 6.03 15.73
N TRP A 221 15.33 6.12 16.96
CA TRP A 221 14.67 4.98 17.62
C TRP A 221 13.16 4.94 17.47
N VAL A 222 12.46 6.08 17.30
CA VAL A 222 11.00 6.08 17.07
C VAL A 222 10.62 5.24 15.84
N PRO A 223 11.32 5.32 14.68
CA PRO A 223 11.09 4.42 13.57
C PRO A 223 11.12 2.94 13.95
N LEU A 224 12.10 2.50 14.74
CA LEU A 224 12.22 1.10 15.16
C LEU A 224 11.02 0.64 16.00
N PHE A 225 10.51 1.49 16.90
CA PHE A 225 9.31 1.18 17.68
C PHE A 225 8.06 1.08 16.80
N ILE A 226 7.91 1.97 15.82
CA ILE A 226 6.78 1.94 14.87
C ILE A 226 6.87 0.69 14.00
N GLU A 227 8.05 0.39 13.44
CA GLU A 227 8.30 -0.78 12.60
C GLU A 227 8.06 -2.09 13.35
N LEU A 228 8.57 -2.23 14.58
CA LEU A 228 8.31 -3.41 15.42
C LEU A 228 6.82 -3.53 15.76
N GLY A 229 6.15 -2.42 16.07
CA GLY A 229 4.71 -2.41 16.31
C GLY A 229 3.92 -2.90 15.09
N LEU A 230 4.29 -2.42 13.89
CA LEU A 230 3.70 -2.84 12.63
C LEU A 230 4.01 -4.31 12.29
N ALA A 231 5.22 -4.78 12.58
CA ALA A 231 5.60 -6.18 12.44
C ALA A 231 4.73 -7.13 13.28
N LEU A 232 4.25 -6.65 14.42
CA LEU A 232 3.37 -7.39 15.33
C LEU A 232 1.87 -7.08 15.11
N ALA A 233 1.51 -6.27 14.12
CA ALA A 233 0.14 -5.77 13.94
C ALA A 233 -0.91 -6.88 13.82
N LEU A 234 -0.55 -8.04 13.23
CA LEU A 234 -1.45 -9.18 13.09
C LEU A 234 -1.76 -9.90 14.41
N LEU A 235 -0.91 -9.73 15.43
CA LEU A 235 -1.09 -10.28 16.77
C LEU A 235 -1.85 -9.31 17.70
N LEU A 236 -2.03 -8.06 17.27
CA LEU A 236 -2.59 -7.00 18.09
C LEU A 236 -4.11 -6.83 17.93
N PRO A 237 -4.82 -6.48 19.01
CA PRO A 237 -6.22 -6.08 18.94
C PRO A 237 -6.44 -4.91 17.98
N ARG A 238 -7.62 -4.86 17.35
CA ARG A 238 -8.02 -3.84 16.35
C ARG A 238 -7.73 -2.40 16.80
N ARG A 239 -7.94 -2.07 18.07
CA ARG A 239 -7.70 -0.72 18.61
C ARG A 239 -6.24 -0.26 18.39
N TYR A 240 -5.27 -1.15 18.61
CA TYR A 240 -3.86 -0.82 18.46
C TYR A 240 -3.43 -0.78 16.99
N ARG A 241 -4.02 -1.62 16.15
CA ARG A 241 -3.80 -1.58 14.69
C ARG A 241 -4.19 -0.22 14.09
N LEU A 242 -5.20 0.46 14.63
CA LEU A 242 -5.57 1.81 14.19
C LEU A 242 -4.55 2.87 14.64
N TYR A 243 -4.01 2.78 15.85
CA TYR A 243 -2.91 3.65 16.27
C TYR A 243 -1.66 3.44 15.42
N LEU A 244 -1.33 2.18 15.12
CA LEU A 244 -0.22 1.83 14.24
C LEU A 244 -0.45 2.30 12.80
N LEU A 245 -1.69 2.27 12.31
CA LEU A 245 -2.05 2.82 11.00
C LEU A 245 -1.72 4.31 10.94
N VAL A 246 -2.17 5.09 11.93
CA VAL A 246 -1.88 6.53 12.00
C VAL A 246 -0.39 6.80 12.14
N ALA A 247 0.29 6.09 13.06
CA ALA A 247 1.73 6.22 13.26
C ALA A 247 2.52 5.87 11.99
N GLY A 248 2.14 4.79 11.29
CA GLY A 248 2.73 4.39 10.01
C GLY A 248 2.50 5.43 8.92
N PHE A 249 1.29 6.00 8.81
CA PHE A 249 1.01 7.06 7.85
C PHE A 249 1.91 8.28 8.08
N VAL A 250 2.00 8.75 9.32
CA VAL A 250 2.87 9.87 9.72
C VAL A 250 4.34 9.54 9.48
N PHE A 251 4.77 8.33 9.81
CA PHE A 251 6.14 7.87 9.59
C PHE A 251 6.52 7.90 8.10
N HIS A 252 5.73 7.29 7.22
CA HIS A 252 6.02 7.32 5.78
C HIS A 252 5.85 8.71 5.17
N PHE A 253 4.96 9.54 5.71
CA PHE A 253 4.88 10.95 5.33
C PHE A 253 6.16 11.71 5.67
N SER A 254 6.72 11.48 6.86
CA SER A 254 8.01 12.09 7.24
C SER A 254 9.15 11.64 6.33
N ILE A 255 9.18 10.37 5.90
CA ILE A 255 10.15 9.88 4.91
C ILE A 255 9.94 10.57 3.56
N ALA A 256 8.70 10.72 3.09
CA ALA A 256 8.40 11.41 1.84
C ALA A 256 8.90 12.88 1.86
N LEU A 257 8.69 13.59 2.96
CA LEU A 257 9.13 14.98 3.11
C LEU A 257 10.65 15.12 3.29
N MET A 258 11.24 14.29 4.16
CA MET A 258 12.66 14.40 4.50
C MET A 258 13.55 13.78 3.45
N MET A 259 13.15 12.69 2.78
CA MET A 259 14.01 11.97 1.84
C MET A 259 13.52 12.07 0.38
N GLY A 260 12.41 12.79 0.12
CA GLY A 260 11.84 12.93 -1.21
C GLY A 260 11.17 11.67 -1.77
N LEU A 261 11.00 10.62 -0.95
CA LEU A 261 10.54 9.30 -1.38
C LEU A 261 9.01 9.18 -1.41
N TRP A 262 8.36 9.96 -2.27
CA TRP A 262 6.89 9.97 -2.37
C TRP A 262 6.30 8.66 -2.88
N SER A 263 6.84 8.09 -3.96
CA SER A 263 6.39 6.80 -4.52
C SER A 263 6.42 5.70 -3.46
N PHE A 264 7.53 5.60 -2.72
CA PHE A 264 7.69 4.70 -1.58
C PHE A 264 6.60 4.92 -0.53
N ALA A 265 6.34 6.16 -0.11
CA ALA A 265 5.33 6.44 0.91
C ALA A 265 3.91 6.00 0.48
N PHE A 266 3.53 6.23 -0.79
CA PHE A 266 2.25 5.76 -1.31
C PHE A 266 2.15 4.22 -1.34
N ALA A 267 3.23 3.53 -1.75
CA ALA A 267 3.28 2.07 -1.72
C ALA A 267 3.15 1.53 -0.28
N MET A 268 3.82 2.18 0.68
CA MET A 268 3.73 1.83 2.09
C MET A 268 2.34 2.11 2.69
N TRP A 269 1.69 3.22 2.32
CA TRP A 269 0.31 3.50 2.73
C TRP A 269 -0.67 2.45 2.19
N ALA A 270 -0.49 1.98 0.95
CA ALA A 270 -1.27 0.86 0.42
C ALA A 270 -1.12 -0.40 1.29
N GLY A 271 0.13 -0.76 1.61
CA GLY A 271 0.43 -1.89 2.48
C GLY A 271 -0.11 -1.73 3.91
N LEU A 272 -0.04 -0.53 4.48
CA LEU A 272 -0.57 -0.21 5.81
C LEU A 272 -2.10 -0.34 5.88
N VAL A 273 -2.80 0.15 4.87
CA VAL A 273 -4.26 0.00 4.76
C VAL A 273 -4.63 -1.47 4.77
N LEU A 274 -3.91 -2.33 4.03
CA LEU A 274 -4.13 -3.77 4.03
C LEU A 274 -3.78 -4.40 5.38
N LEU A 275 -2.61 -4.09 5.95
CA LEU A 275 -2.09 -4.68 7.19
C LEU A 275 -2.95 -4.33 8.41
N CYS A 276 -3.33 -3.05 8.56
CA CYS A 276 -3.92 -2.56 9.79
C CYS A 276 -5.46 -2.64 9.82
N LEU A 277 -6.13 -2.66 8.66
CA LEU A 277 -7.58 -2.82 8.60
C LEU A 277 -7.97 -4.31 8.45
N PRO A 278 -9.07 -4.76 9.09
CA PRO A 278 -9.48 -6.15 9.01
C PRO A 278 -9.98 -6.51 7.60
N LEU A 279 -9.82 -7.78 7.21
CA LEU A 279 -10.42 -8.30 5.98
C LEU A 279 -11.95 -8.14 6.04
N GLY A 280 -12.55 -7.70 4.95
CA GLY A 280 -13.98 -7.36 4.91
C GLY A 280 -14.33 -6.00 5.53
N ALA A 281 -13.36 -5.19 5.95
CA ALA A 281 -13.64 -3.83 6.41
C ALA A 281 -14.11 -2.93 5.26
N HIS A 282 -15.02 -2.02 5.60
CA HIS A 282 -15.50 -0.96 4.71
C HIS A 282 -15.24 0.41 5.34
N LEU A 283 -14.78 1.36 4.53
CA LEU A 283 -14.76 2.78 4.86
C LEU A 283 -16.17 3.33 4.61
N ARG A 284 -16.84 3.87 5.62
CA ARG A 284 -18.12 4.57 5.43
C ARG A 284 -17.84 6.07 5.49
N ALA A 285 -18.11 6.78 4.40
CA ALA A 285 -18.16 8.24 4.40
C ALA A 285 -19.58 8.67 4.80
N GLY A 286 -19.77 9.10 6.05
CA GLY A 286 -21.05 9.55 6.58
C GLY A 286 -21.13 9.39 8.10
N PRO A 287 -21.97 10.18 8.81
CA PRO A 287 -22.13 10.03 10.24
C PRO A 287 -22.53 8.58 10.52
N GLY A 288 -21.84 7.95 11.47
CA GLY A 288 -22.09 6.56 11.87
C GLY A 288 -23.58 6.31 12.12
N PRO A 289 -24.04 5.05 12.10
CA PRO A 289 -25.45 4.76 12.26
C PRO A 289 -25.95 5.48 13.51
N ARG A 290 -26.80 6.50 13.34
CA ARG A 290 -27.72 6.91 14.40
C ARG A 290 -28.35 5.60 14.83
N ALA A 291 -28.21 5.28 16.11
CA ALA A 291 -28.90 4.16 16.73
C ALA A 291 -30.35 4.23 16.24
N GLN A 292 -30.68 3.39 15.25
CA GLN A 292 -32.05 3.19 14.85
C GLN A 292 -32.72 2.72 16.13
N GLY A 293 -33.75 3.46 16.50
CA GLY A 293 -34.36 3.39 17.81
C GLY A 293 -34.51 1.94 18.25
N LEU A 294 -34.23 1.72 19.53
CA LEU A 294 -34.87 0.65 20.27
C LEU A 294 -36.37 0.75 19.97
N THR A 295 -36.83 0.02 18.96
CA THR A 295 -38.23 -0.36 18.84
C THR A 295 -38.54 -1.01 20.17
N GLN A 296 -39.34 -0.32 20.97
CA GLN A 296 -39.89 -0.87 22.19
C GLN A 296 -40.42 -2.27 21.86
N PRO A 297 -40.18 -3.28 22.72
CA PRO A 297 -40.85 -4.54 22.56
C PRO A 297 -42.35 -4.25 22.56
N GLU A 298 -43.00 -4.61 21.45
CA GLU A 298 -44.44 -4.57 21.26
C GLU A 298 -45.09 -5.22 22.50
N ARG A 299 -45.75 -4.41 23.34
CA ARG A 299 -46.51 -4.94 24.48
C ARG A 299 -47.58 -5.84 23.90
N ARG A 300 -47.45 -7.15 24.15
CA ARG A 300 -48.57 -8.09 23.99
C ARG A 300 -49.79 -7.51 24.72
N PRO A 301 -50.96 -7.40 24.08
CA PRO A 301 -52.18 -7.05 24.80
C PRO A 301 -52.46 -8.11 25.87
N ALA A 302 -52.77 -7.66 27.09
CA ALA A 302 -53.16 -8.53 28.19
C ALA A 302 -54.42 -9.33 27.80
N PRO A 303 -54.52 -10.61 28.17
CA PRO A 303 -55.75 -11.37 27.96
C PRO A 303 -56.88 -10.72 28.76
N ALA A 304 -58.00 -10.48 28.09
CA ALA A 304 -59.22 -9.99 28.71
C ALA A 304 -59.63 -10.93 29.84
N ALA A 305 -59.82 -10.37 31.04
CA ALA A 305 -60.40 -11.10 32.16
C ALA A 305 -61.80 -11.56 31.78
N ALA A 306 -62.03 -12.87 31.78
CA ALA A 306 -63.35 -13.45 31.66
C ALA A 306 -64.14 -13.09 32.92
N VAL A 307 -65.16 -12.25 32.76
CA VAL A 307 -66.19 -12.05 33.78
C VAL A 307 -67.06 -13.32 33.82
N ARG A 308 -67.06 -13.99 34.97
CA ARG A 308 -68.13 -14.87 35.44
C ARG A 308 -68.40 -14.56 36.90
#